data_AF-A0A255PY09-F1
#
_entry.id   AF-A0A255PY09-F1
#
_cell.length_a   1.000
_cell.length_b   1.000
_cell.length_c   1.000
_cell.angle_alpha   90.00
_cell.angle_beta   90.00
_cell.angle_gamma   90.00
#
_symmetry.space_group_name_H-M   'P 1'
#
loop_
_entity.id
_entity.type
_entity.pdbx_description
1 polymer ?
#
loop_
_entity_poly.entity_id
_entity_poly.type
_entity_poly.pdbx_seq_one_letter_code
_entity_poly.pdbx_strand_id
1 'polypeptide(L)'
;MERRSDDYYVHRGVTAHALRRYRAFLRPPGRRPRYPRHSECDCRGCSFDDVRHARDVLETVLRQLPPRPRAELRHRVRALDAEYAARTLPDPFADRRQWRAHLWWRRRLANGHEGAPPWTAKT
;
A
#
# COMPACT_ATOMS: atom_id res chain seq x y z
N MET A 1 3.79 10.65 -17.13
CA MET A 1 4.50 9.60 -16.37
C MET A 1 3.64 8.38 -16.17
N GLU A 2 2.49 8.47 -15.52
CA GLU A 2 1.55 7.34 -15.40
C GLU A 2 1.12 6.74 -16.76
N ARG A 3 1.03 7.55 -17.81
CA ARG A 3 0.74 7.11 -19.19
C ARG A 3 1.85 6.27 -19.86
N ARG A 4 3.04 6.18 -19.26
CA ARG A 4 4.23 5.56 -19.86
C ARG A 4 4.83 4.46 -18.98
N SER A 5 4.11 4.00 -17.96
CA SER A 5 4.61 2.91 -17.12
C SER A 5 4.17 1.56 -17.65
N ASP A 6 5.09 0.61 -17.69
CA ASP A 6 4.80 -0.80 -18.01
C ASP A 6 4.29 -1.59 -16.79
N ASP A 7 4.22 -0.95 -15.61
CA ASP A 7 3.66 -1.57 -14.42
C ASP A 7 2.14 -1.60 -14.55
N TYR A 8 1.56 -2.80 -14.49
CA TYR A 8 0.12 -3.03 -14.62
C TYR A 8 -0.72 -2.15 -13.68
N TYR A 9 -0.22 -1.82 -12.49
CA TYR A 9 -0.93 -1.01 -11.51
C TYR A 9 -0.70 0.50 -11.68
N VAL A 10 0.21 0.93 -12.56
CA VAL A 10 0.49 2.34 -12.82
C VAL A 10 -0.21 2.81 -14.09
N HIS A 11 -1.43 3.33 -13.94
CA HIS A 11 -2.21 3.92 -15.03
C HIS A 11 -2.58 5.37 -14.74
N ARG A 12 -3.11 6.08 -15.75
CA ARG A 12 -3.54 7.48 -15.59
C ARG A 12 -4.51 7.63 -14.40
N GLY A 13 -4.25 8.60 -13.54
CA GLY A 13 -5.06 8.92 -12.36
C GLY A 13 -4.77 8.07 -11.13
N VAL A 14 -3.90 7.06 -11.23
CA VAL A 14 -3.67 6.13 -10.12
C VAL A 14 -3.04 6.81 -8.91
N THR A 15 -2.17 7.81 -9.11
CA THR A 15 -1.54 8.53 -7.98
C THR A 15 -2.60 9.21 -7.12
N ALA A 16 -3.56 9.88 -7.77
CA ALA A 16 -4.67 10.53 -7.08
C ALA A 16 -5.59 9.50 -6.40
N HIS A 17 -5.85 8.36 -7.06
CA HIS A 17 -6.63 7.26 -6.49
C HIS A 17 -5.95 6.67 -5.25
N ALA A 18 -4.65 6.34 -5.34
CA ALA A 18 -3.86 5.79 -4.25
C ALA A 18 -3.80 6.76 -3.05
N LEU A 19 -3.55 8.04 -3.28
CA LEU A 19 -3.59 9.06 -2.22
C LEU A 19 -4.97 9.14 -1.56
N ARG A 20 -6.06 9.08 -2.34
CA ARG A 20 -7.43 9.09 -1.82
C ARG A 20 -7.72 7.88 -0.95
N ARG A 21 -7.33 6.69 -1.40
CA ARG A 21 -7.51 5.43 -0.66
C ARG A 21 -6.70 5.42 0.64
N TYR A 22 -5.44 5.90 0.58
CA TYR A 22 -4.59 5.98 1.75
C TYR A 22 -5.15 6.95 2.80
N ARG A 23 -5.57 8.14 2.38
CA ARG A 23 -6.27 9.10 3.25
C ARG A 23 -7.59 8.55 3.79
N ALA A 24 -8.37 7.83 2.98
CA ALA A 24 -9.65 7.28 3.42
C ALA A 24 -9.47 6.23 4.53
N PHE A 25 -8.43 5.40 4.43
CA PHE A 25 -8.06 4.48 5.51
C PHE A 25 -7.72 5.23 6.80
N LEU A 26 -7.07 6.40 6.71
CA LEU A 26 -6.67 7.21 7.86
C LEU A 26 -7.78 8.16 8.35
N ARG A 27 -8.82 8.44 7.57
CA ARG A 27 -9.82 9.46 7.91
C ARG A 27 -10.63 9.17 9.19
N PRO A 28 -11.16 7.96 9.43
CA PRO A 28 -12.05 7.76 10.58
C PRO A 28 -11.35 8.10 11.92
N PRO A 29 -12.01 8.84 12.82
CA PRO A 29 -11.43 9.24 14.09
C PRO A 29 -11.27 8.06 15.06
N GLY A 30 -10.47 8.25 16.11
CA GLY A 30 -10.31 7.29 17.20
C GLY A 30 -8.90 6.78 17.40
N ARG A 31 -8.64 6.29 18.63
CA ARG A 31 -7.33 5.84 19.11
C ARG A 31 -7.09 4.34 18.97
N ARG A 32 -8.11 3.56 18.59
CA ARG A 32 -7.94 2.12 18.38
C ARG A 32 -7.03 1.86 17.19
N PRO A 33 -6.08 0.91 17.30
CA PRO A 33 -5.30 0.50 16.17
C PRO A 33 -6.17 0.02 15.01
N ARG A 34 -5.68 0.26 13.81
CA ARG A 34 -6.31 -0.11 12.55
C ARG A 34 -5.51 -1.21 11.89
N TYR A 35 -6.25 -2.02 11.15
CA TYR A 35 -5.71 -3.17 10.47
C TYR A 35 -6.01 -2.99 8.98
N PRO A 36 -4.98 -2.90 8.11
CA PRO A 36 -5.14 -3.12 6.68
C PRO A 36 -5.94 -4.39 6.41
N ARG A 37 -6.67 -4.44 5.31
CA ARG A 37 -7.39 -5.64 4.90
C ARG A 37 -6.73 -6.20 3.66
N HIS A 38 -6.54 -7.52 3.60
CA HIS A 38 -6.13 -8.15 2.35
C HIS A 38 -7.22 -7.95 1.30
N SER A 39 -6.83 -7.62 0.08
CA SER A 39 -7.76 -7.62 -1.06
C SER A 39 -8.07 -9.06 -1.44
N GLU A 40 -9.35 -9.38 -1.62
CA GLU A 40 -9.79 -10.70 -2.07
C GLU A 40 -9.59 -10.90 -3.58
N CYS A 41 -9.30 -9.82 -4.32
CA CYS A 41 -9.08 -9.83 -5.76
C CYS A 41 -7.95 -8.87 -6.16
N ASP A 42 -7.08 -9.31 -7.08
CA ASP A 42 -5.93 -8.55 -7.59
C ASP A 42 -6.29 -7.59 -8.75
N CYS A 43 -7.57 -7.44 -9.10
CA CYS A 43 -7.95 -6.50 -10.15
C CYS A 43 -7.65 -5.05 -9.74
N ARG A 44 -7.40 -4.16 -10.72
CA ARG A 44 -7.01 -2.75 -10.49
C ARG A 44 -7.96 -1.97 -9.59
N GLY A 45 -9.22 -2.39 -9.46
CA GLY A 45 -10.18 -1.78 -8.55
C GLY A 45 -10.07 -2.34 -7.13
N CYS A 46 -10.26 -3.65 -6.99
CA CYS A 46 -10.31 -4.34 -5.69
C CYS A 46 -8.97 -4.40 -4.96
N SER A 47 -7.84 -4.33 -5.66
CA SER A 47 -6.52 -4.32 -5.03
C SER A 47 -6.35 -3.14 -4.05
N PHE A 48 -7.06 -2.03 -4.27
CA PHE A 48 -7.07 -0.87 -3.37
C PHE A 48 -7.94 -1.02 -2.12
N ASP A 49 -8.62 -2.15 -1.93
CA ASP A 49 -9.20 -2.51 -0.63
C ASP A 49 -8.10 -2.81 0.40
N ASP A 50 -6.93 -3.26 -0.07
CA ASP A 50 -5.72 -3.23 0.71
C ASP A 50 -5.03 -1.87 0.63
N VAL A 51 -5.05 -1.12 1.72
CA VAL A 51 -4.35 0.17 1.81
C VAL A 51 -2.83 0.03 1.58
N ARG A 52 -2.24 -1.14 1.89
CA ARG A 52 -0.81 -1.39 1.63
C ARG A 52 -0.51 -1.40 0.13
N HIS A 53 -1.46 -1.88 -0.69
CA HIS A 53 -1.35 -1.80 -2.15
C HIS A 53 -1.34 -0.35 -2.63
N ALA A 54 -2.16 0.52 -2.03
CA ALA A 54 -2.10 1.95 -2.33
C ALA A 54 -0.71 2.53 -2.05
N ARG A 55 -0.05 2.11 -0.95
CA ARG A 55 1.32 2.53 -0.64
C ARG A 55 2.36 1.95 -1.59
N ASP A 56 2.19 0.71 -2.04
CA ASP A 56 3.06 0.10 -3.06
C ASP A 56 3.02 0.86 -4.38
N VAL A 57 1.82 1.23 -4.84
CA VAL A 57 1.65 2.02 -6.07
C VAL A 57 2.30 3.40 -5.92
N LEU A 58 2.13 4.06 -4.77
CA LEU A 58 2.80 5.35 -4.50
C LEU A 58 4.32 5.19 -4.51
N GLU A 59 4.85 4.07 -4.01
CA GLU A 59 6.28 3.78 -4.08
C GLU A 59 6.74 3.61 -5.54
N THR A 60 6.00 2.86 -6.36
CA THR A 60 6.33 2.71 -7.79
C THR A 60 6.31 4.07 -8.50
N VAL A 61 5.29 4.89 -8.27
CA VAL A 61 5.21 6.24 -8.86
C VAL A 61 6.39 7.10 -8.41
N LEU A 62 6.74 7.10 -7.12
CA LEU A 62 7.89 7.85 -6.59
C LEU A 62 9.20 7.47 -7.28
N ARG A 63 9.44 6.17 -7.51
CA ARG A 63 10.65 5.69 -8.22
C ARG A 63 10.71 6.17 -9.67
N GLN A 64 9.57 6.36 -10.32
CA GLN A 64 9.51 6.81 -11.71
C GLN A 64 9.64 8.34 -11.83
N LEU A 65 9.10 9.12 -10.88
CA LEU A 65 9.05 10.60 -10.97
C LEU A 65 10.43 11.27 -11.12
N PRO A 66 10.55 12.35 -11.92
CA PRO A 66 11.75 13.18 -11.92
C PRO A 66 11.91 13.91 -10.57
N PRO A 67 13.11 14.42 -10.24
CA PRO A 67 13.46 14.83 -8.87
C PRO A 67 12.48 15.79 -8.19
N ARG A 68 12.04 16.85 -8.88
CA ARG A 68 11.17 17.89 -8.29
C ARG A 68 9.76 17.36 -7.97
N PRO A 69 8.99 16.80 -8.93
CA PRO A 69 7.71 16.15 -8.62
C PRO A 69 7.81 15.01 -7.61
N ARG A 70 8.92 14.26 -7.63
CA ARG A 70 9.19 13.20 -6.65
C ARG A 70 9.28 13.77 -5.24
N ALA A 71 9.96 14.89 -5.03
CA ALA A 71 10.11 15.51 -3.72
C ALA A 71 8.76 15.97 -3.15
N GLU A 72 7.93 16.60 -3.98
CA GLU A 72 6.59 17.06 -3.58
C GLU A 72 5.67 15.90 -3.19
N LEU A 73 5.62 14.84 -4.02
CA LEU A 73 4.84 13.66 -3.70
C LEU A 73 5.38 12.97 -2.43
N ARG A 74 6.71 12.86 -2.29
CA ARG A 74 7.35 12.23 -1.13
C ARG A 74 6.98 12.94 0.17
N HIS A 75 6.95 14.27 0.17
CA HIS A 75 6.55 15.05 1.35
C HIS A 75 5.12 14.67 1.79
N ARG A 76 4.17 14.61 0.85
CA ARG A 76 2.78 14.22 1.14
C ARG A 76 2.67 12.79 1.64
N VAL A 77 3.39 11.86 1.02
CA VAL A 77 3.39 10.44 1.40
C VAL A 77 4.00 10.24 2.79
N ARG A 78 5.06 10.97 3.15
CA ARG A 78 5.68 10.89 4.48
C ARG A 78 4.72 11.26 5.62
N ALA A 79 3.90 12.27 5.43
CA ALA A 79 2.89 12.64 6.42
C ALA A 79 1.86 11.51 6.63
N LEU A 80 1.41 10.89 5.54
CA LEU A 80 0.50 9.74 5.59
C LEU A 80 1.17 8.51 6.20
N ASP A 81 2.45 8.26 5.88
CA ASP A 81 3.23 7.14 6.41
C ASP A 81 3.42 7.26 7.94
N ALA A 82 3.64 8.48 8.46
CA ALA A 82 3.74 8.72 9.89
C ALA A 82 2.41 8.42 10.61
N GLU A 83 1.29 8.89 10.06
CA GLU A 83 -0.02 8.60 10.62
C GLU A 83 -0.36 7.10 10.53
N TYR A 84 -0.06 6.46 9.40
CA TYR A 84 -0.24 5.02 9.23
C TYR A 84 0.58 4.22 10.25
N ALA A 85 1.84 4.58 10.48
CA ALA A 85 2.68 3.95 11.48
C ALA A 85 2.13 4.14 12.92
N ALA A 86 1.60 5.31 13.24
CA ALA A 86 0.99 5.58 14.54
C ALA A 86 -0.34 4.84 14.76
N ARG A 87 -1.07 4.56 13.67
CA ARG A 87 -2.42 3.97 13.73
C ARG A 87 -2.47 2.48 13.41
N THR A 88 -1.35 1.85 13.07
CA THR A 88 -1.29 0.40 12.77
C THR A 88 -0.24 -0.28 13.65
N LEU A 89 -0.53 -1.50 14.09
CA LEU A 89 0.40 -2.25 14.94
C LEU A 89 1.44 -2.97 14.08
N PRO A 90 2.72 -3.03 14.52
CA PRO A 90 3.72 -3.87 13.89
C PRO A 90 3.31 -5.35 13.98
N ASP A 91 3.58 -6.11 12.91
CA ASP A 91 3.43 -7.57 12.92
C ASP A 91 4.78 -8.22 13.25
N PRO A 92 4.95 -8.84 14.43
CA PRO A 92 6.20 -9.51 14.81
C PRO A 92 6.48 -10.76 13.95
N PHE A 93 5.50 -11.29 13.24
CA PHE A 93 5.61 -12.47 12.38
C PHE A 93 5.56 -12.12 10.89
N ALA A 94 5.71 -10.84 10.53
CA ALA A 94 5.60 -10.37 9.15
C ALA A 94 6.48 -11.16 8.18
N ASP A 95 7.70 -11.49 8.59
CA ASP A 95 8.68 -12.21 7.76
C ASP A 95 8.23 -13.63 7.39
N ARG A 96 7.28 -14.22 8.14
CA ARG A 96 6.72 -15.56 7.89
C ARG A 96 5.35 -15.53 7.21
N ARG A 97 4.61 -14.44 7.37
CA ARG A 97 3.18 -14.35 6.98
C ARG A 97 2.93 -13.48 5.77
N GLN A 98 3.83 -12.53 5.47
CA GLN A 98 3.53 -11.47 4.53
C GLN A 98 4.44 -11.45 3.32
N TRP A 99 3.82 -11.32 2.15
CA TRP A 99 4.56 -11.10 0.92
C TRP A 99 5.15 -9.68 0.95
N ARG A 100 6.42 -9.57 0.53
CA ARG A 100 7.20 -8.32 0.55
C ARG A 100 7.37 -7.73 1.97
N ALA A 101 7.59 -8.58 2.97
CA ALA A 101 7.93 -8.17 4.34
C ALA A 101 9.15 -7.23 4.45
N HIS A 102 9.99 -7.13 3.41
CA HIS A 102 11.06 -6.12 3.33
C HIS A 102 10.53 -4.66 3.31
N LEU A 103 9.24 -4.44 3.04
CA LEU A 103 8.60 -3.13 3.07
C LEU A 103 7.95 -2.89 4.44
N TRP A 104 8.40 -1.86 5.17
CA TRP A 104 7.95 -1.63 6.54
C TRP A 104 6.43 -1.42 6.68
N TRP A 105 5.76 -0.83 5.69
CA TRP A 105 4.29 -0.62 5.72
C TRP A 105 3.51 -1.92 5.55
N ARG A 106 4.16 -2.96 5.00
CA ARG A 106 3.67 -4.33 4.97
C ARG A 106 4.03 -5.09 6.24
N ARG A 107 4.90 -4.60 7.12
CA ARG A 107 5.17 -5.25 8.43
C ARG A 107 4.14 -4.87 9.49
N ARG A 108 2.86 -4.85 9.14
CA ARG A 108 1.76 -4.42 10.03
C ARG A 108 0.70 -5.52 10.13
N LEU A 109 0.07 -5.63 11.30
CA LEU A 109 -1.03 -6.57 11.50
C LEU A 109 -2.17 -6.21 10.55
N ALA A 110 -2.64 -7.18 9.78
CA ALA A 110 -3.71 -7.03 8.80
C ALA A 110 -4.83 -8.04 9.07
N ASN A 111 -6.05 -7.68 8.67
CA ASN A 111 -7.22 -8.53 8.72
C ASN A 111 -7.39 -9.29 7.40
N GLY A 112 -7.90 -10.52 7.50
CA GLY A 112 -7.99 -11.45 6.37
C GLY A 112 -6.74 -12.33 6.25
N HIS A 113 -6.78 -13.29 5.34
CA HIS A 113 -5.64 -14.16 5.06
C HIS A 113 -4.88 -13.58 3.85
N GLU A 114 -3.57 -13.36 3.97
CA GLU A 114 -2.73 -13.19 2.79
C GLU A 114 -2.74 -14.56 2.09
N GLY A 115 -3.46 -14.69 0.98
CA GLY A 115 -3.42 -15.92 0.19
C GLY A 115 -1.98 -16.36 0.02
N ALA A 116 -1.72 -17.67 0.15
CA ALA A 116 -0.39 -18.20 -0.02
C ALA A 116 0.15 -17.73 -1.38
N PRO A 117 1.43 -17.32 -1.48
CA PRO A 117 1.93 -16.64 -2.68
C PRO A 117 1.72 -17.55 -3.91
N PRO A 118 1.53 -17.00 -5.13
CA PRO A 118 0.95 -17.71 -6.28
C PRO A 118 1.72 -18.96 -6.77
N TRP A 119 2.89 -19.25 -6.21
CA TRP A 119 3.73 -20.41 -6.49
C TRP A 119 3.57 -21.55 -5.47
N THR A 120 2.75 -21.36 -4.43
CA THR A 120 2.46 -22.39 -3.40
C THR A 120 1.27 -23.28 -3.74
N ALA A 121 0.53 -22.98 -4.82
CA ALA A 121 -0.49 -23.87 -5.36
C ALA A 121 0.15 -24.96 -6.26
N LYS A 122 0.89 -25.89 -5.64
CA LYS A 122 1.19 -27.19 -6.23
C LYS A 122 1.15 -28.26 -5.14
N THR A 123 0.02 -28.94 -5.05
CA THR A 123 -0.08 -30.37 -4.75
C THR A 123 -1.44 -30.87 -5.23
#